data_AF-A0A960CXD1-F1
#
_entry.id   AF-A0A960CXD1-F1
#
_cell.length_a   1.000
_cell.length_b   1.000
_cell.length_c   1.000
_cell.angle_alpha   90.00
_cell.angle_beta   90.00
_cell.angle_gamma   90.00
#
_symmetry.space_group_name_H-M   'P 1'
#
loop_
_entity.id
_entity.type
_entity.pdbx_description
1 polymer ?
#
loop_
_entity_poly.entity_id
_entity_poly.type
_entity_poly.pdbx_seq_one_letter_code
_entity_poly.pdbx_strand_id
1 'polypeptide(L)'
;MGSRPAHFIAEADGTFTPTEFSRSRWGEDMLNGPAVVALAATTLERQHGAAGFVPARLTVDLFKAARKLPTETRTRLIRDGHRVRNAECEVRQGETTVARATLVQYRTSQAPPGREWSGQATFNPPPRADGNSFYIGSDDADWSPTGADHQNASRKRVYHRAIDAVAGVDASPFVRAVIVAEATSLVSNLGTKGIGYINGDLTVALSRLPVGEFVGVQGDSHWCADGVSVGSATLFDDDGPFGTGLVTAIANPAAQIDFGGADVMPTLRV
;
A
#
# COMPACT_ATOMS: atom_id res chain seq x y z
N MET A 1 23.43 -10.89 10.96
CA MET A 1 22.24 -10.07 10.70
C MET A 1 21.36 -10.84 9.74
N GLY A 2 20.23 -11.38 10.19
CA GLY A 2 19.29 -12.05 9.27
C GLY A 2 18.73 -11.06 8.26
N SER A 3 18.51 -11.49 7.02
CA SER A 3 17.89 -10.63 6.01
C SER A 3 16.49 -10.22 6.45
N ARG A 4 16.13 -8.94 6.28
CA ARG A 4 14.76 -8.47 6.46
C ARG A 4 13.81 -9.27 5.55
N PRO A 5 12.56 -9.54 5.98
CA PRO A 5 11.56 -10.15 5.11
C PRO A 5 11.31 -9.25 3.89
N ALA A 6 11.00 -9.86 2.76
CA ALA A 6 10.73 -9.15 1.51
C ALA A 6 9.66 -9.84 0.68
N HIS A 7 8.91 -9.09 -0.13
CA HIS A 7 7.87 -9.65 -1.01
C HIS A 7 8.43 -10.47 -2.19
N PHE A 8 9.59 -10.08 -2.72
CA PHE A 8 10.23 -10.76 -3.86
C PHE A 8 11.72 -11.00 -3.63
N ILE A 9 12.26 -11.99 -4.35
CA ILE A 9 13.69 -12.17 -4.58
C ILE A 9 13.97 -11.78 -6.03
N ALA A 10 15.00 -10.98 -6.28
CA ALA A 10 15.42 -10.65 -7.63
C ALA A 10 16.32 -11.77 -8.19
N GLU A 11 16.03 -12.22 -9.39
CA GLU A 11 16.76 -13.27 -10.10
C GLU A 11 17.79 -12.68 -11.07
N ALA A 12 18.79 -13.48 -11.45
CA ALA A 12 19.85 -13.07 -12.35
C ALA A 12 19.37 -12.73 -13.78
N ASP A 13 18.22 -13.28 -14.18
CA ASP A 13 17.58 -13.02 -15.48
C ASP A 13 16.73 -11.74 -15.50
N GLY A 14 16.66 -11.02 -14.37
CA GLY A 14 15.89 -9.78 -14.22
C GLY A 14 14.44 -9.99 -13.82
N THR A 15 13.99 -11.23 -13.62
CA THR A 15 12.67 -11.53 -13.05
C THR A 15 12.67 -11.44 -11.52
N PHE A 16 11.48 -11.40 -10.95
CA PHE A 16 11.24 -11.36 -9.51
C PHE A 16 10.43 -12.58 -9.09
N THR A 17 11.01 -13.41 -8.22
CA THR A 17 10.34 -14.58 -7.63
C THR A 17 9.56 -14.17 -6.38
N PRO A 18 8.22 -14.37 -6.31
CA PRO A 18 7.44 -14.05 -5.12
C PRO A 18 7.84 -14.93 -3.91
N THR A 19 7.92 -14.35 -2.72
CA THR A 19 8.18 -15.07 -1.46
C THR A 19 6.88 -15.42 -0.73
N GLU A 20 6.98 -16.11 0.41
CA GLU A 20 5.80 -16.36 1.26
C GLU A 20 5.12 -15.08 1.77
N PHE A 21 5.86 -13.98 1.94
CA PHE A 21 5.34 -12.69 2.41
C PHE A 21 4.50 -11.95 1.35
N SER A 22 4.48 -12.46 0.12
CA SER A 22 3.63 -11.93 -0.96
C SER A 22 2.26 -12.61 -1.02
N ARG A 23 1.94 -13.60 -0.17
CA ARG A 23 0.69 -14.38 -0.25
C ARG A 23 -0.56 -13.52 0.04
N SER A 24 -1.61 -13.71 -0.75
CA SER A 24 -2.93 -13.10 -0.58
C SER A 24 -3.86 -13.91 0.31
N ARG A 25 -4.85 -13.24 0.90
CA ARG A 25 -6.01 -13.87 1.58
C ARG A 25 -7.13 -14.26 0.61
N TRP A 26 -7.09 -13.77 -0.63
CA TRP A 26 -8.12 -14.04 -1.65
C TRP A 26 -7.95 -15.39 -2.36
N GLY A 27 -6.81 -16.06 -2.18
CA GLY A 27 -6.55 -17.37 -2.74
C GLY A 27 -5.11 -17.82 -2.54
N GLU A 28 -4.90 -19.13 -2.44
CA GLU A 28 -3.59 -19.71 -2.11
C GLU A 28 -2.49 -19.36 -3.12
N ASP A 29 -2.85 -19.21 -4.38
CA ASP A 29 -1.94 -18.89 -5.49
C ASP A 29 -2.00 -17.41 -5.88
N MET A 30 -2.58 -16.53 -5.07
CA MET A 30 -2.64 -15.09 -5.37
C MET A 30 -1.60 -14.30 -4.60
N LEU A 31 -1.09 -13.23 -5.20
CA LEU A 31 -0.26 -12.24 -4.52
C LEU A 31 -1.13 -11.18 -3.84
N ASN A 32 -0.68 -10.67 -2.69
CA ASN A 32 -1.32 -9.56 -2.00
C ASN A 32 -1.06 -8.22 -2.71
N GLY A 33 -1.98 -7.27 -2.52
CA GLY A 33 -1.86 -5.92 -3.07
C GLY A 33 -0.53 -5.24 -2.72
N PRO A 34 -0.07 -5.29 -1.44
CA PRO A 34 1.18 -4.67 -1.02
C PRO A 34 2.37 -5.11 -1.87
N ALA A 35 2.50 -6.41 -2.18
CA ALA A 35 3.59 -6.92 -3.01
C ALA A 35 3.58 -6.29 -4.41
N VAL A 36 2.43 -6.26 -5.09
CA VAL A 36 2.33 -5.75 -6.46
C VAL A 36 2.64 -4.25 -6.52
N VAL A 37 2.09 -3.46 -5.60
CA VAL A 37 2.34 -2.00 -5.56
C VAL A 37 3.77 -1.69 -5.13
N ALA A 38 4.36 -2.48 -4.24
CA ALA A 38 5.76 -2.34 -3.82
C ALA A 38 6.72 -2.54 -4.99
N LEU A 39 6.49 -3.59 -5.79
CA LEU A 39 7.34 -3.91 -6.94
C LEU A 39 7.27 -2.80 -8.00
N ALA A 40 6.07 -2.27 -8.28
CA ALA A 40 5.93 -1.13 -9.17
C ALA A 40 6.65 0.12 -8.64
N ALA A 41 6.45 0.45 -7.35
CA ALA A 41 7.05 1.61 -6.71
C ALA A 41 8.58 1.56 -6.69
N THR A 42 9.16 0.44 -6.25
CA THR A 42 10.63 0.27 -6.17
C THR A 42 11.27 0.33 -7.56
N THR A 43 10.66 -0.30 -8.58
CA THR A 43 11.18 -0.24 -9.95
C THR A 43 11.11 1.18 -10.50
N LEU A 44 9.98 1.88 -10.34
CA LEU A 44 9.82 3.26 -10.81
C LEU A 44 10.79 4.22 -10.12
N GLU A 45 10.96 4.10 -8.80
CA GLU A 45 11.89 4.94 -8.05
C GLU A 45 13.34 4.70 -8.49
N ARG A 46 13.77 3.45 -8.58
CA ARG A 46 15.16 3.12 -8.94
C ARG A 46 15.51 3.54 -10.37
N GLN A 47 14.57 3.45 -11.30
CA GLN A 47 14.84 3.73 -12.72
C GLN A 47 14.59 5.19 -13.11
N HIS A 48 13.61 5.85 -12.48
CA HIS A 48 13.12 7.17 -12.90
C HIS A 48 13.10 8.23 -11.80
N GLY A 49 13.47 7.87 -10.57
CA GLY A 49 13.65 8.81 -9.46
C GLY A 49 14.68 9.90 -9.79
N ALA A 50 14.45 11.10 -9.29
CA ALA A 50 15.32 12.24 -9.58
C ALA A 50 15.58 13.09 -8.34
N ALA A 51 16.85 13.47 -8.15
CA ALA A 51 17.25 14.35 -7.06
C ALA A 51 16.48 15.69 -7.12
N GLY A 52 16.01 16.15 -5.97
CA GLY A 52 15.19 17.36 -5.85
C GLY A 52 13.74 17.19 -6.31
N PHE A 53 13.30 15.97 -6.66
CA PHE A 53 11.90 15.65 -6.89
C PHE A 53 11.33 14.79 -5.77
N VAL A 54 10.06 15.04 -5.42
CA VAL A 54 9.27 14.15 -4.56
C VAL A 54 8.39 13.28 -5.44
N PRO A 55 8.35 11.95 -5.25
CA PRO A 55 7.37 11.06 -5.86
C PRO A 55 5.98 11.32 -5.25
N ALA A 56 5.32 12.35 -5.76
CA ALA A 56 4.14 12.96 -5.16
C ALA A 56 2.84 12.18 -5.43
N ARG A 57 2.76 11.38 -6.49
CA ARG A 57 1.59 10.50 -6.71
C ARG A 57 1.97 9.22 -7.41
N LEU A 58 1.49 8.09 -6.89
CA LEU A 58 1.50 6.81 -7.57
C LEU A 58 0.07 6.31 -7.68
N THR A 59 -0.39 6.00 -8.89
CA THR A 59 -1.63 5.22 -9.09
C THR A 59 -1.24 3.88 -9.68
N VAL A 60 -1.74 2.78 -9.12
CA VAL A 60 -1.55 1.41 -9.60
C VAL A 60 -2.92 0.80 -9.88
N ASP A 61 -3.19 0.51 -11.15
CA ASP A 61 -4.37 -0.22 -11.58
C ASP A 61 -4.06 -1.72 -11.55
N LEU A 62 -4.86 -2.49 -10.82
CA LEU A 62 -4.69 -3.93 -10.58
C LEU A 62 -5.65 -4.73 -11.48
N PHE A 63 -5.33 -4.79 -12.78
CA PHE A 63 -6.20 -5.39 -13.81
C PHE A 63 -6.56 -6.85 -13.57
N LYS A 64 -5.66 -7.61 -12.96
CA LYS A 64 -5.81 -9.06 -12.78
C LYS A 64 -5.09 -9.51 -11.51
N ALA A 65 -5.67 -10.50 -10.83
CA ALA A 65 -5.01 -11.16 -9.71
C ALA A 65 -3.65 -11.73 -10.15
N ALA A 66 -2.58 -11.14 -9.61
CA ALA A 66 -1.23 -11.65 -9.76
C ALA A 66 -1.08 -12.98 -9.02
N ARG A 67 -0.26 -13.88 -9.56
CA ARG A 67 -0.09 -15.26 -9.09
C ARG A 67 1.30 -15.53 -8.53
N LYS A 68 1.56 -16.70 -7.95
CA LYS A 68 2.93 -17.12 -7.56
C LYS A 68 3.77 -17.54 -8.77
N LEU A 69 3.95 -16.62 -9.70
CA LEU A 69 4.71 -16.78 -10.93
C LEU A 69 5.88 -15.79 -10.95
N PRO A 70 6.99 -16.11 -11.67
CA PRO A 70 8.01 -15.14 -11.98
C PRO A 70 7.40 -13.87 -12.56
N THR A 71 7.80 -12.73 -12.00
CA THR A 71 7.20 -11.43 -12.31
C THR A 71 8.25 -10.52 -12.93
N GLU A 72 7.88 -9.82 -13.99
CA GLU A 72 8.72 -8.84 -14.68
C GLU A 72 8.14 -7.44 -14.54
N THR A 73 8.99 -6.43 -14.68
CA THR A 73 8.55 -5.04 -14.79
C THR A 73 9.07 -4.40 -16.06
N ARG A 74 8.23 -3.60 -16.73
CA ARG A 74 8.63 -2.78 -17.89
C ARG A 74 8.28 -1.35 -17.62
N THR A 75 9.24 -0.45 -17.72
CA THR A 75 9.01 0.96 -17.44
C THR A 75 9.27 1.84 -18.64
N ARG A 76 8.71 3.05 -18.58
CA ARG A 76 8.97 4.10 -19.56
C ARG A 76 8.88 5.47 -18.89
N LEU A 77 9.88 6.31 -19.16
CA LEU A 77 9.78 7.73 -18.84
C LEU A 77 8.84 8.40 -19.84
N ILE A 78 7.77 9.01 -19.34
CA ILE A 78 6.74 9.67 -20.14
C ILE A 78 7.10 11.13 -20.37
N ARG A 79 7.62 11.76 -19.31
CA ARG A 79 7.94 13.17 -19.29
C ARG A 79 9.15 13.42 -18.40
N ASP A 80 10.15 14.08 -18.95
CA ASP A 80 11.29 14.61 -18.20
C ASP A 80 11.26 16.15 -18.16
N GLY A 81 10.31 16.70 -17.41
CA GLY A 81 10.12 18.14 -17.32
C GLY A 81 10.90 18.75 -16.16
N HIS A 82 11.22 20.05 -16.28
CA HIS A 82 11.92 20.78 -15.22
C HIS A 82 11.18 20.76 -13.88
N ARG A 83 9.84 20.89 -13.88
CA ARG A 83 9.03 20.92 -12.64
C ARG A 83 8.26 19.62 -12.36
N VAL A 84 7.97 18.85 -13.40
CA VAL A 84 7.10 17.67 -13.34
C VAL A 84 7.73 16.57 -14.17
N ARG A 85 7.87 15.38 -13.57
CA ARG A 85 8.31 14.15 -14.23
C ARG A 85 7.24 13.08 -14.10
N ASN A 86 7.09 12.26 -15.13
CA ASN A 86 6.13 11.17 -15.16
C ASN A 86 6.78 9.91 -15.70
N ALA A 87 6.53 8.78 -15.04
CA ALA A 87 6.97 7.46 -15.49
C ALA A 87 5.85 6.43 -15.34
N GLU A 88 5.84 5.44 -16.21
CA GLU A 88 4.91 4.31 -16.18
C GLU A 88 5.66 3.02 -15.90
N CYS A 89 4.99 2.06 -15.27
CA CYS A 89 5.46 0.70 -15.07
C CYS A 89 4.35 -0.30 -15.34
N GLU A 90 4.62 -1.32 -16.14
CA GLU A 90 3.79 -2.52 -16.25
C GLU A 90 4.39 -3.61 -15.36
N VAL A 91 3.55 -4.28 -14.57
CA VAL A 91 3.91 -5.51 -13.85
C VAL A 91 3.33 -6.69 -14.63
N ARG A 92 4.19 -7.64 -15.00
CA ARG A 92 3.85 -8.71 -15.96
C ARG A 92 4.18 -10.09 -15.40
N GLN A 93 3.37 -11.07 -15.77
CA GLN A 93 3.60 -12.50 -15.52
C GLN A 93 3.42 -13.25 -16.85
N GLY A 94 4.55 -13.62 -17.47
CA GLY A 94 4.59 -14.06 -18.86
C GLY A 94 4.04 -12.99 -19.81
N GLU A 95 3.06 -13.38 -20.64
CA GLU A 95 2.42 -12.46 -21.61
C GLU A 95 1.34 -11.56 -20.98
N THR A 96 0.98 -11.79 -19.72
CA THR A 96 -0.12 -11.05 -19.08
C THR A 96 0.40 -9.87 -18.27
N THR A 97 -0.12 -8.68 -18.55
CA THR A 97 0.03 -7.53 -17.64
C THR A 97 -1.00 -7.64 -16.53
N VAL A 98 -0.54 -7.75 -15.28
CA VAL A 98 -1.41 -7.88 -14.10
C VAL A 98 -1.69 -6.55 -13.43
N ALA A 99 -0.78 -5.58 -13.58
CA ALA A 99 -0.97 -4.22 -13.09
C ALA A 99 -0.22 -3.20 -13.95
N ARG A 100 -0.68 -1.95 -13.91
CA ARG A 100 0.04 -0.79 -14.46
C ARG A 100 0.08 0.32 -13.44
N ALA A 101 1.22 0.98 -13.35
CA ALA A 101 1.44 2.09 -12.44
C ALA A 101 1.85 3.36 -13.18
N THR A 102 1.36 4.50 -12.71
CA THR A 102 1.82 5.84 -13.14
C THR A 102 2.36 6.59 -11.94
N LEU A 103 3.64 6.98 -12.01
CA LEU A 103 4.31 7.83 -11.05
C LEU A 103 4.35 9.28 -11.56
N VAL A 104 3.94 10.22 -10.71
CA VAL A 104 4.11 11.66 -10.88
C VAL A 104 5.09 12.17 -9.83
N GLN A 105 6.10 12.92 -10.27
CA GLN A 105 7.09 13.53 -9.40
C GLN A 105 7.11 15.05 -9.59
N TYR A 106 7.23 15.80 -8.50
CA TYR A 106 7.32 17.26 -8.53
C TYR A 106 8.65 17.76 -7.99
N ARG A 107 9.26 18.73 -8.68
CA ARG A 107 10.46 19.40 -8.16
C ARG A 107 10.07 20.22 -6.93
N THR A 108 10.82 20.08 -5.85
CA THR A 108 10.60 20.86 -4.63
C THR A 108 10.85 22.35 -4.85
N SER A 109 10.08 23.19 -4.16
CA SER A 109 10.23 24.64 -4.15
C SER A 109 9.78 25.21 -2.80
N GLN A 110 9.88 26.52 -2.63
CA GLN A 110 9.21 27.19 -1.51
C GLN A 110 7.69 27.15 -1.70
N ALA A 111 6.97 27.16 -0.58
CA ALA A 111 5.52 27.32 -0.54
C ALA A 111 5.13 28.71 -1.11
N PRO A 112 3.92 28.85 -1.68
CA PRO A 112 3.41 30.16 -2.06
C PRO A 112 3.25 31.09 -0.83
N PRO A 113 3.21 32.42 -1.02
CA PRO A 113 2.90 33.33 0.06
C PRO A 113 1.44 33.17 0.52
N GLY A 114 1.20 33.26 1.83
CA GLY A 114 -0.14 33.20 2.41
C GLY A 114 -0.30 32.09 3.44
N ARG A 115 -1.56 31.76 3.73
CA ARG A 115 -1.95 30.61 4.56
C ARG A 115 -3.09 29.88 3.88
N GLU A 116 -2.88 28.60 3.64
CA GLU A 116 -3.91 27.69 3.15
C GLU A 116 -4.71 27.11 4.31
N TRP A 117 -5.94 26.69 4.03
CA TRP A 117 -6.67 25.83 4.95
C TRP A 117 -6.01 24.44 4.99
N SER A 118 -5.90 23.88 6.18
CA SER A 118 -5.47 22.50 6.41
C SER A 118 -6.48 21.80 7.31
N GLY A 119 -6.85 20.57 6.97
CA GLY A 119 -7.65 19.73 7.86
C GLY A 119 -6.91 19.45 9.17
N GLN A 120 -7.64 19.32 10.27
CA GLN A 120 -7.10 18.79 11.52
C GLN A 120 -7.26 17.27 11.50
N ALA A 121 -6.14 16.55 11.43
CA ALA A 121 -6.13 15.11 11.47
C ALA A 121 -5.14 14.67 12.55
N THR A 122 -5.61 13.88 13.50
CA THR A 122 -4.80 13.30 14.57
C THR A 122 -4.74 11.79 14.41
N PHE A 123 -3.60 11.22 14.78
CA PHE A 123 -3.39 9.79 14.79
C PHE A 123 -2.73 9.39 16.11
N ASN A 124 -3.30 8.40 16.79
CA ASN A 124 -2.78 7.89 18.06
C ASN A 124 -2.19 6.50 17.81
N PRO A 125 -0.86 6.36 17.62
CA PRO A 125 -0.24 5.07 17.38
C PRO A 125 -0.38 4.14 18.61
N PRO A 126 -0.20 2.81 18.44
CA PRO A 126 -0.15 1.89 19.57
C PRO A 126 0.97 2.28 20.55
N PRO A 127 0.79 2.10 21.88
CA PRO A 127 1.77 2.48 22.90
C PRO A 127 3.14 1.80 22.73
N ARG A 128 3.17 0.63 22.11
CA ARG A 128 4.39 -0.10 21.77
C ARG A 128 4.20 -0.74 20.41
N ALA A 129 5.13 -0.45 19.50
CA ALA A 129 5.26 -1.13 18.23
C ALA A 129 6.71 -1.59 18.08
N ASP A 130 6.92 -2.88 17.84
CA ASP A 130 8.23 -3.46 17.54
C ASP A 130 8.14 -4.44 16.36
N GLY A 131 9.28 -4.74 15.76
CA GLY A 131 9.38 -5.70 14.65
C GLY A 131 8.71 -5.22 13.36
N ASN A 132 8.21 -6.16 12.54
CA ASN A 132 7.39 -5.88 11.35
C ASN A 132 5.88 -6.05 11.66
N SER A 133 5.48 -5.81 12.90
CA SER A 133 4.13 -6.09 13.38
C SER A 133 3.10 -5.22 12.67
N PHE A 134 2.02 -5.86 12.20
CA PHE A 134 0.87 -5.21 11.57
C PHE A 134 -0.23 -5.03 12.60
N TYR A 135 -0.47 -3.80 13.04
CA TYR A 135 -1.53 -3.49 14.01
C TYR A 135 -2.74 -2.86 13.33
N ILE A 136 -3.92 -3.29 13.76
CA ILE A 136 -5.21 -2.72 13.38
C ILE A 136 -5.82 -2.08 14.64
N GLY A 137 -6.57 -1.01 14.45
CA GLY A 137 -7.39 -0.37 15.50
C GLY A 137 -8.76 0.02 14.94
N SER A 138 -9.75 0.18 15.81
CA SER A 138 -11.09 0.70 15.46
C SER A 138 -11.60 1.67 16.52
N ASP A 139 -12.59 2.54 16.24
CA ASP A 139 -13.09 3.44 17.30
C ASP A 139 -13.68 2.65 18.48
N ASP A 140 -14.25 1.47 18.23
CA ASP A 140 -14.86 0.62 19.26
C ASP A 140 -13.89 -0.39 19.90
N ALA A 141 -12.62 -0.43 19.48
CA ALA A 141 -11.64 -1.38 20.03
C ALA A 141 -10.18 -0.89 19.90
N ASP A 142 -9.40 -1.12 20.95
CA ASP A 142 -7.97 -0.82 21.02
C ASP A 142 -7.14 -1.57 19.97
N TRP A 143 -5.86 -1.22 19.86
CA TRP A 143 -4.92 -1.83 18.92
C TRP A 143 -4.74 -3.35 19.14
N SER A 144 -4.89 -4.13 18.07
CA SER A 144 -4.62 -5.57 18.04
C SER A 144 -3.95 -6.00 16.72
N PRO A 145 -3.07 -7.03 16.73
CA PRO A 145 -2.57 -7.64 15.51
C PRO A 145 -3.58 -8.58 14.83
N THR A 146 -4.78 -8.74 15.41
CA THR A 146 -5.80 -9.69 14.94
C THR A 146 -6.94 -8.97 14.24
N GLY A 147 -7.15 -9.23 12.95
CA GLY A 147 -8.26 -8.62 12.20
C GLY A 147 -9.66 -8.98 12.73
N ALA A 148 -9.81 -10.12 13.42
CA ALA A 148 -11.07 -10.58 14.00
C ALA A 148 -11.63 -9.58 15.03
N ASP A 149 -10.75 -8.99 15.84
CA ASP A 149 -11.08 -8.01 16.89
C ASP A 149 -11.66 -6.71 16.29
N HIS A 150 -11.48 -6.52 14.98
CA HIS A 150 -11.91 -5.35 14.23
C HIS A 150 -13.01 -5.66 13.20
N GLN A 151 -13.66 -6.82 13.24
CA GLN A 151 -14.86 -7.08 12.43
C GLN A 151 -16.09 -6.35 13.01
N ASN A 152 -16.06 -5.03 12.94
CA ASN A 152 -17.10 -4.12 13.43
C ASN A 152 -17.36 -2.98 12.41
N ALA A 153 -18.26 -2.05 12.72
CA ALA A 153 -18.64 -0.97 11.81
C ALA A 153 -17.89 0.36 12.04
N SER A 154 -17.11 0.50 13.11
CA SER A 154 -16.41 1.76 13.42
C SER A 154 -15.22 2.04 12.51
N ARG A 155 -14.72 3.29 12.57
CA ARG A 155 -13.60 3.74 11.73
C ARG A 155 -12.33 2.95 12.05
N LYS A 156 -11.74 2.37 11.00
CA LYS A 156 -10.53 1.57 11.11
C LYS A 156 -9.27 2.40 10.92
N ARG A 157 -8.18 1.88 11.49
CA ARG A 157 -6.83 2.41 11.31
C ARG A 157 -5.82 1.27 11.34
N VAL A 158 -4.67 1.49 10.73
CA VAL A 158 -3.53 0.58 10.69
C VAL A 158 -2.26 1.33 11.08
N TYR A 159 -1.35 0.66 11.75
CA TYR A 159 0.00 1.14 12.03
C TYR A 159 0.98 0.00 11.87
N HIS A 160 1.93 0.11 10.93
CA HIS A 160 2.94 -0.93 10.77
C HIS A 160 4.22 -0.44 10.09
N ARG A 161 5.29 -1.21 10.32
CA ARG A 161 6.55 -1.08 9.60
C ARG A 161 6.51 -1.98 8.37
N ALA A 162 6.71 -1.40 7.19
CA ALA A 162 6.73 -2.14 5.94
C ALA A 162 7.94 -3.10 5.87
N ILE A 163 7.73 -4.25 5.23
CA ILE A 163 8.83 -5.13 4.80
C ILE A 163 9.42 -4.62 3.48
N ASP A 164 10.51 -5.24 3.01
CA ASP A 164 11.13 -4.82 1.75
C ASP A 164 10.33 -5.29 0.54
N ALA A 165 10.35 -4.50 -0.54
CA ALA A 165 9.77 -4.93 -1.81
C ALA A 165 10.57 -6.11 -2.40
N VAL A 166 11.89 -6.00 -2.37
CA VAL A 166 12.84 -6.95 -2.95
C VAL A 166 13.93 -7.24 -1.93
N ALA A 167 14.26 -8.51 -1.73
CA ALA A 167 15.28 -8.95 -0.77
C ALA A 167 16.62 -8.22 -1.02
N GLY A 168 17.21 -7.68 0.05
CA GLY A 168 18.47 -6.95 -0.01
C GLY A 168 18.36 -5.50 -0.52
N VAL A 169 17.16 -5.02 -0.81
CA VAL A 169 16.88 -3.62 -1.17
C VAL A 169 15.98 -3.02 -0.10
N ASP A 170 16.58 -2.25 0.81
CA ASP A 170 15.83 -1.56 1.86
C ASP A 170 14.72 -0.70 1.26
N ALA A 171 13.51 -0.82 1.80
CA ALA A 171 12.39 0.04 1.41
C ALA A 171 12.73 1.51 1.70
N SER A 172 12.76 2.33 0.65
CA SER A 172 12.86 3.79 0.77
C SER A 172 11.62 4.37 1.46
N PRO A 173 11.66 5.62 1.95
CA PRO A 173 10.47 6.29 2.48
C PRO A 173 9.27 6.26 1.53
N PHE A 174 9.50 6.42 0.22
CA PHE A 174 8.44 6.36 -0.79
C PHE A 174 7.87 4.95 -0.92
N VAL A 175 8.72 3.93 -1.09
CA VAL A 175 8.28 2.54 -1.21
C VAL A 175 7.54 2.09 0.05
N ARG A 176 8.03 2.49 1.23
CA ARG A 176 7.39 2.24 2.53
C ARG A 176 6.00 2.87 2.59
N ALA A 177 5.87 4.14 2.20
CA ALA A 177 4.57 4.82 2.15
C ALA A 177 3.58 4.08 1.23
N VAL A 178 4.04 3.64 0.06
CA VAL A 178 3.18 2.91 -0.90
C VAL A 178 2.73 1.56 -0.36
N ILE A 179 3.64 0.77 0.22
CA ILE A 179 3.30 -0.53 0.82
C ILE A 179 2.23 -0.36 1.90
N VAL A 180 2.45 0.58 2.81
CA VAL A 180 1.55 0.77 3.96
C VAL A 180 0.22 1.39 3.51
N ALA A 181 0.24 2.32 2.54
CA ALA A 181 -0.96 2.95 2.00
C ALA A 181 -1.92 1.97 1.32
N GLU A 182 -1.47 0.77 0.92
CA GLU A 182 -2.38 -0.27 0.43
C GLU A 182 -3.43 -0.68 1.47
N ALA A 183 -3.11 -0.54 2.76
CA ALA A 183 -4.04 -0.72 3.87
C ALA A 183 -5.25 0.23 3.83
N THR A 184 -5.26 1.24 2.93
CA THR A 184 -6.47 2.02 2.60
C THR A 184 -7.64 1.09 2.27
N SER A 185 -7.40 0.01 1.52
CA SER A 185 -8.41 -1.00 1.20
C SER A 185 -8.94 -1.68 2.45
N LEU A 186 -8.07 -2.08 3.39
CA LEU A 186 -8.48 -2.68 4.65
C LEU A 186 -9.30 -1.70 5.50
N VAL A 187 -8.81 -0.48 5.70
CA VAL A 187 -9.48 0.47 6.60
C VAL A 187 -10.79 1.00 6.06
N SER A 188 -11.03 0.95 4.74
CA SER A 188 -12.31 1.29 4.14
C SER A 188 -13.27 0.11 4.04
N ASN A 189 -12.78 -1.11 3.78
CA ASN A 189 -13.62 -2.25 3.41
C ASN A 189 -13.84 -3.30 4.51
N LEU A 190 -13.12 -3.23 5.65
CA LEU A 190 -13.32 -4.15 6.78
C LEU A 190 -14.59 -3.79 7.56
N GLY A 191 -15.62 -4.64 7.40
CA GLY A 191 -16.91 -4.49 8.09
C GLY A 191 -17.18 -5.59 9.12
N THR A 192 -18.44 -5.69 9.55
CA THR A 192 -18.92 -6.63 10.58
C THR A 192 -18.83 -8.11 10.21
N LYS A 193 -18.62 -8.41 8.93
CA LYS A 193 -18.43 -9.77 8.40
C LYS A 193 -17.10 -9.93 7.67
N GLY A 194 -16.13 -9.06 7.96
CA GLY A 194 -14.84 -9.06 7.26
C GLY A 194 -14.85 -8.21 5.99
N ILE A 195 -13.97 -8.53 5.03
CA ILE A 195 -13.77 -7.76 3.79
C ILE A 195 -14.44 -8.45 2.61
N GLY A 196 -15.49 -7.81 2.07
CA GLY A 196 -16.23 -8.29 0.90
C GLY A 196 -15.99 -7.49 -0.38
N TYR A 197 -15.20 -6.41 -0.32
CA TYR A 197 -14.80 -5.60 -1.46
C TYR A 197 -13.33 -5.87 -1.80
N ILE A 198 -13.03 -6.07 -3.08
CA ILE A 198 -11.67 -6.21 -3.59
C ILE A 198 -11.31 -4.97 -4.41
N ASN A 199 -10.21 -4.31 -4.05
CA ASN A 199 -9.80 -3.09 -4.74
C ASN A 199 -9.23 -3.40 -6.13
N GLY A 200 -9.65 -2.61 -7.12
CA GLY A 200 -9.14 -2.65 -8.49
C GLY A 200 -7.97 -1.69 -8.70
N ASP A 201 -7.69 -0.81 -7.74
CA ASP A 201 -6.60 0.14 -7.79
C ASP A 201 -6.06 0.52 -6.40
N LEU A 202 -4.95 1.26 -6.42
CA LEU A 202 -4.46 2.08 -5.32
C LEU A 202 -3.92 3.39 -5.88
N THR A 203 -4.38 4.52 -5.35
CA THR A 203 -3.73 5.82 -5.54
C THR A 203 -3.16 6.32 -4.22
N VAL A 204 -1.86 6.62 -4.22
CA VAL A 204 -1.13 7.23 -3.11
C VAL A 204 -0.70 8.63 -3.52
N ALA A 205 -1.11 9.66 -2.79
CA ALA A 205 -0.70 11.04 -3.00
C ALA A 205 0.06 11.56 -1.78
N LEU A 206 1.25 12.12 -1.99
CA LEU A 206 2.19 12.52 -0.95
C LEU A 206 2.53 14.00 -1.07
N SER A 207 2.41 14.72 0.05
CA SER A 207 2.90 16.11 0.17
C SER A 207 4.39 16.18 0.50
N ARG A 208 4.89 15.13 1.18
CA ARG A 208 6.29 14.89 1.53
C ARG A 208 6.52 13.40 1.68
N LEU A 209 7.79 12.99 1.76
CA LEU A 209 8.14 11.62 2.14
C LEU A 209 7.94 11.42 3.66
N PRO A 210 7.57 10.22 4.10
CA PRO A 210 7.42 9.94 5.52
C PRO A 210 8.77 9.97 6.24
N VAL A 211 8.72 10.34 7.52
CA VAL A 211 9.82 10.18 8.47
C VAL A 211 9.62 8.91 9.30
N GLY A 212 10.72 8.31 9.76
CA GLY A 212 10.67 7.07 10.54
C GLY A 212 10.37 5.81 9.72
N GLU A 213 10.25 4.68 10.42
CA GLU A 213 10.02 3.37 9.81
C GLU A 213 8.56 2.89 9.92
N PHE A 214 7.75 3.52 10.76
CA PHE A 214 6.34 3.17 10.92
C PHE A 214 5.47 4.21 10.22
N VAL A 215 4.42 3.74 9.56
CA VAL A 215 3.42 4.60 8.92
C VAL A 215 2.04 4.19 9.42
N GLY A 216 1.23 5.20 9.73
CA GLY A 216 -0.19 5.07 10.07
C GLY A 216 -1.09 5.28 8.86
N VAL A 217 -2.20 4.56 8.80
CA VAL A 217 -3.27 4.75 7.82
C VAL A 217 -4.58 4.81 8.59
N GLN A 218 -5.38 5.87 8.39
CA GLN A 218 -6.67 6.01 9.05
C GLN A 218 -7.74 6.31 8.00
N GLY A 219 -8.75 5.45 7.90
CA GLY A 219 -9.81 5.61 6.89
C GLY A 219 -10.58 6.91 7.09
N ASP A 220 -10.85 7.69 6.05
CA ASP A 220 -11.57 8.96 6.14
C ASP A 220 -13.02 8.83 5.66
N SER A 221 -13.23 8.12 4.55
CA SER A 221 -14.55 7.93 3.96
C SER A 221 -14.67 6.56 3.30
N HIS A 222 -15.88 6.02 3.29
CA HIS A 222 -16.25 4.85 2.51
C HIS A 222 -17.66 5.03 1.95
N TRP A 223 -17.75 5.18 0.64
CA TRP A 223 -19.03 5.34 -0.07
C TRP A 223 -19.28 4.14 -0.95
N CYS A 224 -20.49 3.60 -0.92
CA CYS A 224 -20.85 2.44 -1.70
C CYS A 224 -22.21 2.62 -2.39
N ALA A 225 -22.31 2.12 -3.62
CA ALA A 225 -23.54 2.01 -4.39
C ALA A 225 -23.39 0.84 -5.37
N ASP A 226 -24.43 0.00 -5.49
CA ASP A 226 -24.50 -1.07 -6.49
C ASP A 226 -23.27 -2.01 -6.54
N GLY A 227 -22.68 -2.30 -5.37
CA GLY A 227 -21.52 -3.18 -5.26
C GLY A 227 -20.20 -2.55 -5.72
N VAL A 228 -20.15 -1.23 -5.90
CA VAL A 228 -18.92 -0.47 -6.10
C VAL A 228 -18.66 0.39 -4.86
N SER A 229 -17.40 0.43 -4.40
CA SER A 229 -17.00 1.31 -3.29
C SER A 229 -15.84 2.22 -3.64
N VAL A 230 -15.81 3.37 -2.97
CA VAL A 230 -14.71 4.32 -2.96
C VAL A 230 -14.27 4.52 -1.52
N GLY A 231 -13.01 4.20 -1.24
CA GLY A 231 -12.36 4.36 0.06
C GLY A 231 -11.27 5.42 0.00
N SER A 232 -11.17 6.26 1.03
CA SER A 232 -10.03 7.16 1.23
C SER A 232 -9.47 7.05 2.64
N ALA A 233 -8.19 7.35 2.81
CA ALA A 233 -7.51 7.33 4.10
C ALA A 233 -6.38 8.37 4.16
N THR A 234 -6.15 8.92 5.34
CA THR A 234 -5.00 9.79 5.61
C THR A 234 -3.82 8.95 6.07
N LEU A 235 -2.63 9.28 5.55
CA LEU A 235 -1.35 8.65 5.90
C LEU A 235 -0.61 9.51 6.92
N PHE A 236 -0.10 8.88 7.98
CA PHE A 236 0.56 9.54 9.11
C PHE A 236 1.94 8.97 9.39
N ASP A 237 2.83 9.83 9.84
CA ASP A 237 4.08 9.46 10.51
C ASP A 237 4.23 10.28 11.80
N ASP A 238 5.43 10.28 12.39
CA ASP A 238 5.72 10.99 13.65
C ASP A 238 5.53 12.51 13.55
N ASP A 239 5.60 13.09 12.35
CA ASP A 239 5.39 14.52 12.09
C ASP A 239 3.93 14.85 11.71
N GLY A 240 3.05 13.85 11.71
CA GLY A 240 1.62 13.99 11.43
C GLY A 240 1.22 13.57 10.01
N PRO A 241 0.11 14.09 9.48
CA PRO A 241 -0.39 13.68 8.17
C PRO A 241 0.57 14.13 7.05
N PHE A 242 0.88 13.22 6.13
CA PHE A 242 1.79 13.51 5.01
C PHE A 242 1.22 13.14 3.63
N GLY A 243 0.10 12.42 3.58
CA GLY A 243 -0.49 12.01 2.32
C GLY A 243 -1.87 11.38 2.46
N THR A 244 -2.39 10.92 1.32
CA THR A 244 -3.71 10.30 1.20
C THR A 244 -3.60 9.03 0.37
N GLY A 245 -4.23 7.97 0.84
CA GLY A 245 -4.54 6.79 0.05
C GLY A 245 -5.97 6.84 -0.46
N LEU A 246 -6.19 6.34 -1.68
CA LEU A 246 -7.51 6.18 -2.28
C LEU A 246 -7.58 4.83 -2.99
N VAL A 247 -8.71 4.16 -2.88
CA VAL A 247 -9.00 2.91 -3.61
C VAL A 247 -10.41 2.95 -4.18
N THR A 248 -10.59 2.37 -5.37
CA THR A 248 -11.91 1.89 -5.80
C THR A 248 -11.96 0.37 -5.71
N ALA A 249 -13.12 -0.17 -5.36
CA ALA A 249 -13.29 -1.60 -5.17
C ALA A 249 -14.64 -2.10 -5.67
N ILE A 250 -14.68 -3.38 -6.01
CA ILE A 250 -15.88 -4.09 -6.42
C ILE A 250 -16.25 -5.14 -5.37
N ALA A 251 -17.54 -5.28 -5.10
CA ALA A 251 -18.07 -6.33 -4.24
C ALA A 251 -17.75 -7.69 -4.86
N ASN A 252 -17.25 -8.60 -4.04
CA ASN A 252 -16.97 -9.96 -4.42
C ASN A 252 -18.00 -10.88 -3.75
N PRO A 253 -19.20 -11.10 -4.34
CA PRO A 253 -20.25 -11.90 -3.69
C PRO A 253 -19.86 -13.38 -3.54
N ALA A 254 -18.85 -13.85 -4.28
CA ALA A 254 -18.39 -15.23 -4.24
C ALA A 254 -17.31 -15.48 -3.17
N ALA A 255 -16.68 -14.45 -2.62
CA ALA A 255 -15.65 -14.60 -1.60
C ALA A 255 -15.63 -13.42 -0.62
N GLN A 256 -15.46 -13.72 0.66
CA GLN A 256 -15.35 -12.74 1.73
C GLN A 256 -14.22 -13.16 2.66
N ILE A 257 -13.29 -12.25 2.93
CA ILE A 257 -12.24 -12.50 3.92
C ILE A 257 -12.86 -12.34 5.29
N ASP A 258 -13.14 -13.47 5.96
CA ASP A 258 -13.56 -13.50 7.36
C ASP A 258 -12.35 -13.79 8.26
N PHE A 259 -12.06 -12.85 9.16
CA PHE A 259 -10.95 -12.97 10.09
C PHE A 259 -11.29 -13.79 11.34
N GLY A 260 -12.57 -14.09 11.59
CA GLY A 260 -13.02 -14.96 12.68
C GLY A 260 -13.16 -16.44 12.28
N GLY A 261 -13.05 -16.75 10.98
CA GLY A 261 -13.16 -18.10 10.45
C GLY A 261 -11.91 -18.96 10.64
N ALA A 262 -12.02 -20.27 10.41
CA ALA A 262 -10.96 -21.25 10.61
C ALA A 262 -9.73 -21.10 9.67
N ASP A 263 -9.79 -20.19 8.69
CA ASP A 263 -8.65 -19.83 7.82
C ASP A 263 -7.70 -18.85 8.54
N VAL A 264 -7.08 -19.36 9.60
CA VAL A 264 -6.00 -18.68 10.33
C VAL A 264 -4.69 -18.88 9.56
N MET A 265 -4.36 -17.97 8.64
CA MET A 265 -3.01 -17.85 8.10
C MET A 265 -2.09 -17.14 9.11
N PRO A 266 -0.76 -17.40 9.06
CA PRO A 266 0.12 -17.22 10.20
C PRO A 266 0.17 -15.78 10.66
N THR A 267 0.31 -15.62 11.97
CA THR A 267 0.75 -14.38 12.57
C THR A 267 2.00 -13.93 11.78
N LEU A 268 1.97 -12.72 11.21
CA LEU A 268 3.20 -12.04 10.79
C LEU A 268 3.98 -11.70 12.06
N ARG A 269 4.53 -12.72 12.72
CA ARG A 269 5.55 -12.61 13.74
C ARG A 269 6.86 -12.71 12.98
N VAL A 270 7.36 -11.55 12.56
CA VAL A 270 8.78 -11.37 12.24
C VAL A 270 9.41 -10.57 13.36
#